data_AF-X0TYX6-F1
#
_entry.id   AF-X0TYX6-F1
#
_cell.length_a   1.000
_cell.length_b   1.000
_cell.length_c   1.000
_cell.angle_alpha   90.00
_cell.angle_beta   90.00
_cell.angle_gamma   90.00
#
_symmetry.space_group_name_H-M   'P 1'
#
loop_
_entity.id
_entity.type
_entity.pdbx_description
1 polymer ?
#
loop_
_entity_poly.entity_id
_entity_poly.type
_entity_poly.pdbx_seq_one_letter_code
_entity_poly.pdbx_strand_id
1 'polypeptide(L)'
;MSLPELEEAIGKRKARQITDQLLDRQLITKTLELEKAKIKPKTLSYIKLIADREEIEVAKARLDKSRAYKQAELLEFLTGQTQPISISELRKRLNCSPVTIKALESRHLVSVERLRVRRDPLSHLSFTTSPPPVLTSSQ
;
A
#
# COMPACT_ATOMS: atom_id res chain seq x y z
N MET A 1 -13.21 33.73 6.93
CA MET A 1 -12.58 33.96 5.61
C MET A 1 -11.14 33.52 5.70
N SER A 2 -10.70 32.73 4.73
CA SER A 2 -9.32 32.26 4.66
C SER A 2 -8.40 33.35 4.08
N LEU A 3 -7.11 33.37 4.44
CA LEU A 3 -6.13 34.30 3.82
C LEU A 3 -6.09 34.20 2.28
N PRO A 4 -6.21 33.00 1.67
CA PRO A 4 -6.32 32.86 0.21
C PRO A 4 -7.52 33.60 -0.39
N GLU A 5 -8.71 33.49 0.22
CA GLU A 5 -9.92 34.19 -0.24
C GLU A 5 -9.74 35.71 -0.20
N LEU A 6 -9.04 36.22 0.82
CA LEU A 6 -8.72 37.64 0.94
C LEU A 6 -7.71 38.08 -0.13
N GLU A 7 -6.67 37.29 -0.38
CA GLU A 7 -5.69 37.56 -1.44
C GLU A 7 -6.31 37.58 -2.84
N GLU A 8 -7.34 36.75 -3.08
CA GLU A 8 -8.08 36.68 -4.34
C GLU A 8 -9.01 37.88 -4.54
N ALA A 9 -9.66 38.36 -3.48
CA ALA A 9 -10.61 39.49 -3.55
C ALA A 9 -9.95 40.86 -3.71
N ILE A 10 -8.83 41.12 -3.03
CA ILE A 10 -8.20 42.47 -2.97
C ILE A 10 -6.76 42.50 -3.50
N GLY A 11 -6.23 41.36 -3.94
CA GLY A 11 -4.89 41.22 -4.49
C GLY A 11 -3.82 41.02 -3.42
N LYS A 12 -2.89 40.09 -3.68
CA LYS A 12 -1.84 39.62 -2.76
C LYS A 12 -1.08 40.74 -2.03
N ARG A 13 -0.68 41.80 -2.73
CA ARG A 13 0.14 42.88 -2.14
C ARG A 13 -0.65 43.74 -1.15
N LYS A 14 -1.88 44.11 -1.51
CA LYS A 14 -2.76 44.91 -0.63
C LYS A 14 -3.27 44.09 0.54
N ALA A 15 -3.62 42.82 0.31
CA ALA A 15 -4.02 41.89 1.37
C ALA A 15 -2.96 41.78 2.47
N ARG A 16 -1.69 41.55 2.09
CA ARG A 16 -0.57 41.49 3.03
C ARG A 16 -0.38 42.77 3.83
N GLN A 17 -0.35 43.91 3.14
CA GLN A 17 -0.18 45.21 3.80
C GLN A 17 -1.29 45.48 4.84
N ILE A 18 -2.55 45.15 4.51
CA ILE A 18 -3.68 45.33 5.42
C ILE A 18 -3.58 44.34 6.59
N THR A 19 -3.26 43.06 6.34
CA THR A 19 -3.10 42.08 7.43
C THR A 19 -1.98 42.47 8.39
N ASP A 20 -0.86 42.98 7.88
CA ASP A 20 0.27 43.42 8.71
C ASP A 20 -0.12 44.63 9.56
N GLN A 21 -0.80 45.63 8.97
CA GLN A 21 -1.32 46.79 9.71
C GLN A 21 -2.33 46.40 10.79
N LEU A 22 -3.18 45.42 10.54
CA LEU A 22 -4.17 44.94 11.51
C LEU A 22 -3.53 44.10 12.62
N LEU A 23 -2.46 43.35 12.31
CA LEU A 23 -1.67 42.62 13.29
C LEU A 23 -0.92 43.58 14.21
N ASP A 24 -0.27 44.61 13.66
CA ASP A 24 0.46 45.62 14.44
C ASP A 24 -0.45 46.38 15.40
N ARG A 25 -1.69 46.62 14.98
CA ARG A 25 -2.73 47.25 15.81
C ARG A 25 -3.45 46.28 16.74
N GLN A 26 -3.06 45.00 16.76
CA GLN A 26 -3.67 43.93 17.57
C GLN A 26 -5.17 43.74 17.31
N LEU A 27 -5.66 44.13 16.14
CA LEU A 27 -7.07 44.00 15.75
C LEU A 27 -7.39 42.59 15.22
N ILE A 28 -6.37 41.83 14.83
CA ILE A 28 -6.48 40.44 14.40
C ILE A 28 -5.39 39.57 15.05
N THR A 29 -5.62 38.27 15.10
CA THR A 29 -4.64 37.28 15.58
C THR A 29 -4.34 36.29 14.47
N LYS A 30 -3.06 36.00 14.25
CA LYS A 30 -2.60 35.01 13.26
C LYS A 30 -2.30 33.68 13.95
N THR A 31 -3.14 32.68 13.71
CA THR A 31 -2.91 31.30 14.14
C THR A 31 -2.34 30.47 13.00
N LEU A 32 -1.21 29.80 13.23
CA LEU A 32 -0.59 28.86 12.30
C LEU A 32 -0.86 27.45 12.82
N GLU A 33 -1.78 26.75 12.16
CA GLU A 33 -2.02 25.33 12.44
C GLU A 33 -1.22 24.47 11.47
N LEU A 34 -0.60 23.42 11.99
CA LEU A 34 -0.03 22.36 11.15
C LEU A 34 -1.16 21.68 10.40
N GLU A 35 -1.00 21.49 9.09
CA GLU A 35 -1.95 20.69 8.32
C GLU A 35 -2.11 19.32 8.98
N LYS A 36 -3.37 18.85 9.08
CA LYS A 36 -3.66 17.50 9.55
C LYS A 36 -2.84 16.50 8.73
N ALA A 37 -2.19 15.56 9.42
CA ALA A 37 -1.35 14.57 8.77
C ALA A 37 -2.14 13.77 7.72
N LYS A 38 -1.88 14.03 6.43
CA LYS A 38 -2.48 13.31 5.30
C LYS A 38 -1.80 11.94 5.12
N ILE A 39 -1.94 11.05 6.10
CA ILE A 39 -1.32 9.73 6.06
C ILE A 39 -2.18 8.78 5.21
N LYS A 40 -1.71 8.46 4.01
CA LYS A 40 -2.34 7.43 3.17
C LYS A 40 -2.03 6.03 3.72
N PRO A 41 -3.02 5.12 3.81
CA PRO A 41 -2.78 3.75 4.27
C PRO A 41 -1.81 3.02 3.33
N LYS A 42 -0.94 2.19 3.90
CA LYS A 42 -0.06 1.32 3.10
C LYS A 42 -0.92 0.25 2.43
N THR A 43 -0.84 0.20 1.10
CA THR A 43 -1.55 -0.80 0.30
C THR A 43 -0.51 -1.71 -0.33
N LEU A 44 -0.71 -3.03 -0.22
CA LEU A 44 0.13 -4.03 -0.88
C LEU A 44 -0.72 -4.82 -1.87
N SER A 45 -0.13 -5.15 -3.01
CA SER A 45 -0.77 -5.99 -4.02
C SER A 45 -0.45 -7.45 -3.76
N TYR A 46 -1.48 -8.28 -3.70
CA TYR A 46 -1.41 -9.73 -3.56
C TYR A 46 -1.93 -10.39 -4.83
N ILE A 47 -1.37 -11.55 -5.15
CA ILE A 47 -1.82 -12.40 -6.24
C ILE A 47 -2.47 -13.64 -5.65
N LYS A 48 -3.64 -13.99 -6.17
CA LYS A 48 -4.34 -15.23 -5.85
C LYS A 48 -4.65 -15.97 -7.15
N LEU A 49 -4.57 -17.29 -7.12
CA LEU A 49 -5.03 -18.14 -8.22
C LEU A 49 -6.56 -18.27 -8.18
N ILE A 50 -7.23 -18.02 -9.30
CA ILE A 50 -8.71 -18.13 -9.41
C ILE A 50 -9.12 -19.32 -10.26
N ALA A 51 -8.35 -19.63 -11.31
CA ALA A 51 -8.72 -20.66 -12.28
C ALA A 51 -8.80 -22.05 -11.66
N ASP A 52 -9.67 -22.89 -12.23
CA ASP A 52 -9.80 -24.27 -11.82
C ASP A 52 -8.61 -25.11 -12.28
N ARG A 53 -8.39 -26.26 -11.62
CA ARG A 53 -7.24 -27.13 -11.89
C ARG A 53 -7.15 -27.56 -13.35
N GLU A 54 -8.28 -27.81 -14.00
CA GLU A 54 -8.32 -28.20 -15.42
C GLU A 54 -7.90 -27.04 -16.34
N GLU A 55 -8.38 -25.83 -16.05
CA GLU A 55 -8.03 -24.63 -16.80
C GLU A 55 -6.55 -24.28 -16.67
N ILE A 56 -5.99 -24.50 -15.47
CA ILE A 56 -4.56 -24.34 -15.20
C ILE A 56 -3.72 -25.26 -16.08
N GLU A 57 -4.04 -26.55 -16.14
CA GLU A 57 -3.27 -27.52 -16.94
C GLU A 57 -3.34 -27.18 -18.44
N VAL A 58 -4.53 -26.81 -18.93
CA VAL A 58 -4.69 -26.34 -20.33
C VAL A 58 -3.88 -25.06 -20.57
N ALA A 59 -3.88 -24.13 -19.62
CA ALA A 59 -3.10 -22.91 -19.71
C ALA A 59 -1.58 -23.19 -19.70
N LYS A 60 -1.09 -24.08 -18.84
CA LYS A 60 0.33 -24.52 -18.83
C LYS A 60 0.73 -25.09 -20.19
N ALA A 61 -0.05 -26.03 -20.72
CA ALA A 61 0.23 -26.63 -22.03
C ALA A 61 0.25 -25.59 -23.17
N ARG A 62 -0.61 -24.56 -23.11
CA ARG A 62 -0.59 -23.44 -24.08
C ARG A 62 0.63 -22.55 -23.90
N LEU A 63 1.01 -22.25 -22.66
CA LEU A 63 2.16 -21.40 -22.33
C LEU A 63 3.47 -22.05 -22.79
N ASP A 64 3.62 -23.36 -22.58
CA ASP A 64 4.79 -24.12 -23.02
C ASP A 64 4.92 -24.14 -24.54
N LYS A 65 3.82 -24.34 -25.28
CA LYS A 65 3.80 -24.22 -26.75
C LYS A 65 4.23 -22.84 -27.23
N SER A 66 3.84 -21.78 -26.51
CA SER A 66 4.21 -20.40 -26.82
C SER A 66 5.60 -19.99 -26.31
N ARG A 67 6.36 -20.91 -25.71
CA ARG A 67 7.68 -20.65 -25.08
C ARG A 67 7.63 -19.57 -23.99
N ALA A 68 6.48 -19.40 -23.35
CA ALA A 68 6.28 -18.42 -22.29
C ALA A 68 6.72 -18.98 -20.92
N TYR A 69 7.96 -19.45 -20.82
CA TYR A 69 8.47 -20.21 -19.68
C TYR A 69 8.31 -19.48 -18.34
N LYS A 70 8.49 -18.15 -18.31
CA LYS A 70 8.31 -17.34 -17.10
C LYS A 70 6.86 -17.21 -16.64
N GLN A 71 5.89 -17.34 -17.56
CA GLN A 71 4.47 -17.40 -17.19
C GLN A 71 4.12 -18.77 -16.65
N ALA A 72 4.63 -19.84 -17.27
CA ALA A 72 4.43 -21.22 -16.80
C ALA A 72 5.03 -21.46 -15.42
N GLU A 73 6.28 -21.02 -15.19
CA GLU A 73 6.98 -21.10 -13.90
C GLU A 73 6.20 -20.37 -12.78
N LEU A 74 5.70 -19.18 -13.09
CA LEU A 74 4.87 -18.41 -12.15
C LEU A 74 3.57 -19.15 -11.80
N LEU A 75 2.91 -19.70 -12.81
CA LEU A 75 1.63 -20.38 -12.63
C LEU A 75 1.81 -21.68 -11.83
N GLU A 76 2.88 -22.42 -12.11
CA GLU A 76 3.29 -23.60 -11.33
C GLU A 76 3.61 -23.26 -9.88
N PHE A 77 4.36 -22.18 -9.63
CA PHE A 77 4.61 -21.73 -8.26
C PHE A 77 3.30 -21.42 -7.51
N LEU A 78 2.33 -20.79 -8.18
CA LEU A 78 1.03 -20.46 -7.60
C LEU A 78 0.15 -21.69 -7.34
N THR A 79 0.27 -22.76 -8.15
CA THR A 79 -0.48 -24.01 -7.88
C THR A 79 -0.06 -24.69 -6.57
N GLY A 80 1.19 -24.51 -6.15
CA GLY A 80 1.67 -25.02 -4.86
C GLY A 80 1.31 -24.14 -3.66
N GLN A 81 0.68 -22.98 -3.87
CA GLN A 81 0.41 -21.99 -2.83
C GLN A 81 -1.09 -21.93 -2.53
N THR A 82 -1.47 -22.32 -1.32
CA THR A 82 -2.87 -22.25 -0.86
C THR A 82 -3.27 -20.82 -0.44
N GLN A 83 -2.30 -19.95 -0.15
CA GLN A 83 -2.54 -18.59 0.32
C GLN A 83 -2.08 -17.54 -0.71
N PRO A 84 -2.76 -16.37 -0.77
CA PRO A 84 -2.32 -15.26 -1.62
C PRO A 84 -0.92 -14.78 -1.25
N ILE A 85 -0.08 -14.53 -2.25
CA ILE A 85 1.30 -14.06 -2.06
C ILE A 85 1.45 -12.62 -2.53
N SER A 86 2.27 -11.84 -1.82
CA SER A 86 2.55 -10.45 -2.21
C SER A 86 3.36 -10.39 -3.50
N ILE A 87 3.03 -9.44 -4.39
CA ILE A 87 3.78 -9.24 -5.64
C ILE A 87 5.26 -8.95 -5.37
N SER A 88 5.55 -8.21 -4.29
CA SER A 88 6.93 -7.92 -3.88
C SER A 88 7.73 -9.17 -3.54
N GLU A 89 7.12 -10.15 -2.88
CA GLU A 89 7.78 -11.40 -2.51
C GLU A 89 7.92 -12.33 -3.72
N LEU A 90 6.87 -12.42 -4.53
CA LEU A 90 6.89 -13.16 -5.78
C LEU A 90 8.03 -12.70 -6.69
N ARG A 91 8.22 -11.38 -6.83
CA ARG A 91 9.32 -10.79 -7.62
C ARG A 91 10.69 -11.15 -7.06
N LYS A 92 10.86 -11.24 -5.74
CA LYS A 92 12.13 -11.64 -5.12
C LYS A 92 12.45 -13.11 -5.35
N ARG A 93 11.45 -13.98 -5.37
CA ARG A 93 11.64 -15.44 -5.52
C ARG A 93 11.85 -15.86 -6.97
N LEU A 94 11.04 -15.33 -7.89
CA LEU A 94 10.97 -15.80 -9.28
C LEU A 94 11.53 -14.82 -10.32
N ASN A 95 11.94 -13.62 -9.89
CA ASN A 95 12.36 -12.51 -10.77
C ASN A 95 11.32 -12.19 -11.87
N CYS A 96 10.03 -12.31 -11.55
CA CYS A 96 8.95 -12.05 -12.51
C CYS A 96 8.82 -10.56 -12.87
N SER A 97 8.53 -10.29 -14.14
CA SER A 97 8.19 -8.95 -14.62
C SER A 97 6.72 -8.61 -14.29
N PRO A 98 6.36 -7.32 -14.13
CA PRO A 98 4.96 -6.92 -13.96
C PRO A 98 4.10 -7.24 -15.20
N VAL A 99 4.72 -7.31 -16.39
CA VAL A 99 4.04 -7.68 -17.63
C VAL A 99 3.57 -9.13 -17.58
N THR A 100 4.38 -10.02 -17.02
CA THR A 100 4.05 -11.44 -16.82
C THR A 100 2.80 -11.60 -15.96
N ILE A 101 2.71 -10.85 -14.86
CA ILE A 101 1.56 -10.88 -13.94
C ILE A 101 0.30 -10.37 -14.64
N LYS A 102 0.39 -9.21 -15.32
CA LYS A 102 -0.74 -8.64 -16.07
C LYS A 102 -1.25 -9.56 -17.18
N ALA A 103 -0.35 -10.31 -17.83
CA ALA A 103 -0.73 -11.25 -18.88
C ALA A 103 -1.50 -12.48 -18.33
N LEU A 104 -1.19 -12.92 -17.10
CA LEU A 104 -1.96 -13.96 -16.44
C LEU A 104 -3.30 -13.43 -15.90
N GLU A 105 -3.31 -12.19 -15.41
CA GLU A 105 -4.52 -11.51 -14.94
C GLU A 105 -5.51 -11.27 -16.09
N SER A 106 -5.04 -10.82 -17.26
CA SER A 106 -5.90 -10.62 -18.44
C SER A 106 -6.50 -11.92 -18.99
N ARG A 107 -5.83 -13.04 -18.74
CA ARG A 107 -6.30 -14.40 -19.06
C ARG A 107 -7.21 -14.98 -17.98
N HIS A 108 -7.53 -14.21 -16.94
CA HIS A 108 -8.38 -14.63 -15.80
C HIS A 108 -7.83 -15.84 -15.03
N LEU A 109 -6.52 -16.11 -15.15
CA LEU A 109 -5.87 -17.23 -14.43
C LEU A 109 -5.55 -16.84 -12.98
N VAL A 110 -5.30 -15.55 -12.74
CA VAL A 110 -4.94 -15.00 -11.43
C VAL A 110 -5.69 -13.68 -11.17
N SER A 111 -5.98 -13.40 -9.90
CA SER A 111 -6.49 -12.12 -9.41
C SER A 111 -5.37 -11.29 -8.79
N VAL A 112 -5.34 -9.98 -9.04
CA VAL A 112 -4.51 -9.04 -8.28
C VAL A 112 -5.38 -8.22 -7.35
N GLU A 113 -5.28 -8.48 -6.05
CA GLU A 113 -6.02 -7.74 -5.03
C GLU A 113 -5.13 -6.74 -4.29
N ARG A 114 -5.64 -5.52 -4.09
CA ARG A 114 -4.97 -4.48 -3.31
C ARG A 114 -5.49 -4.48 -1.88
N LEU A 115 -4.70 -5.05 -0.97
CA LEU A 115 -5.04 -5.14 0.44
C LEU A 115 -4.39 -4.01 1.24
N ARG A 116 -5.16 -3.37 2.13
CA ARG A 116 -4.64 -2.41 3.10
C ARG A 116 -3.91 -3.19 4.19
N VAL A 117 -2.63 -2.86 4.38
CA VAL A 117 -1.79 -3.52 5.38
C VAL A 117 -1.46 -2.50 6.47
N ARG A 118 -1.80 -2.87 7.71
CA ARG A 118 -1.42 -2.09 8.89
C ARG A 118 0.11 -2.13 9.01
N ARG A 119 0.74 -0.96 9.13
CA ARG A 119 2.16 -0.90 9.49
C ARG A 119 2.27 -1.26 10.96
N ASP A 120 3.00 -2.32 11.27
CA ASP A 120 3.41 -2.60 12.64
C ASP A 120 4.71 -1.83 12.91
N PRO A 121 4.66 -0.78 13.75
CA PRO A 121 5.85 -0.01 14.08
C PRO A 121 6.87 -0.83 14.89
N LEU A 122 6.50 -1.96 15.49
CA LEU A 122 7.38 -2.78 16.31
C LEU A 122 7.90 -4.03 15.58
N SER A 123 7.59 -4.20 14.29
CA SER A 123 7.91 -5.43 13.53
C SER A 123 9.42 -5.71 13.39
N HIS A 124 10.26 -4.72 13.65
CA HIS A 124 11.72 -4.83 13.61
C HIS A 124 12.32 -5.21 14.97
N LEU A 125 11.51 -5.23 16.03
CA LEU A 125 11.92 -5.65 17.36
C LEU A 125 11.66 -7.14 17.52
N SER A 126 12.68 -7.87 17.97
CA SER A 126 12.54 -9.29 18.33
C SER A 126 12.33 -9.37 19.84
N PHE A 127 11.15 -9.84 20.27
CA PHE A 127 10.84 -10.01 21.69
C PHE A 127 11.02 -11.48 22.09
N THR A 128 11.87 -11.74 23.07
CA THR A 128 11.95 -13.05 23.72
C THR A 128 10.82 -13.13 24.75
N THR A 129 9.92 -14.10 24.60
CA THR A 129 8.86 -14.32 25.59
C THR A 129 9.49 -14.88 26.86
N SER A 130 9.45 -14.11 27.95
CA SER A 130 9.79 -14.62 29.27
C SER A 130 8.63 -15.43 29.83
N PRO A 131 8.87 -16.46 30.66
CA PRO A 131 7.80 -17.15 31.36
C PRO A 131 6.97 -16.16 32.20
N PRO A 132 5.67 -16.43 32.39
CA PRO A 132 4.82 -15.60 33.22
C PRO A 132 5.35 -15.54 34.66
N PRO A 133 5.23 -14.40 35.36
CA PRO A 133 5.64 -14.29 36.74
C PRO A 133 4.79 -15.22 37.62
N VAL A 134 5.42 -15.83 38.62
CA VAL A 134 4.72 -16.66 39.62
C VAL A 134 3.94 -15.73 40.54
N LEU A 135 2.62 -15.93 40.62
CA LEU A 135 1.77 -15.18 41.55
C LEU A 135 2.20 -15.50 42.98
N THR A 136 2.53 -14.47 43.76
CA THR A 136 2.77 -14.63 45.19
C THR A 136 1.44 -14.72 45.92
N SER A 137 1.40 -15.42 47.05
CA SER A 137 0.20 -15.72 47.85
C SER A 137 -0.51 -14.50 48.45
N SER A 138 -0.07 -13.29 48.10
CA SER A 138 -0.58 -12.01 48.58
C SER A 138 -1.46 -11.29 47.54
N GLN A 139 -1.78 -11.94 46.42
CA GLN A 139 -2.68 -11.43 45.36
C GLN A 139 -3.98 -12.22 45.30
#